data_AF-A0A822FL79-F1
#
_entry.id   AF-A0A822FL79-F1
#
_cell.length_a   1.000
_cell.length_b   1.000
_cell.length_c   1.000
_cell.angle_alpha   90.00
_cell.angle_beta   90.00
_cell.angle_gamma   90.00
#
_symmetry.space_group_name_H-M   'P 1'
#
loop_
_entity.id
_entity.type
_entity.pdbx_description
1 polymer ?
#
loop_
_entity_poly.entity_id
_entity_poly.type
_entity_poly.pdbx_seq_one_letter_code
_entity_poly.pdbx_strand_id
1 'polypeptide(L)' 'PNYIAIDPLVGYLFYSDWGQPHIGRINLDGSNFVKIISTDIAGPLGLTIDLITNRIFWIDRRLQRLE' A
#
# COMPACT_ATOMS: atom_id res chain seq x y z
N PRO A 1 5.95 -7.83 -4.48
CA PRO A 1 5.11 -7.42 -3.33
C PRO A 1 5.73 -7.87 -2.01
N ASN A 2 5.96 -6.95 -1.07
CA ASN A 2 6.61 -7.27 0.21
C ASN A 2 5.62 -7.26 1.38
N TYR A 3 4.65 -6.35 1.36
CA TYR A 3 3.59 -6.25 2.35
C TYR A 3 2.25 -6.11 1.66
N ILE A 4 1.21 -6.67 2.29
CA ILE A 4 -0.17 -6.64 1.79
C ILE A 4 -1.13 -6.32 2.94
N ALA A 5 -2.20 -5.60 2.63
CA ALA A 5 -3.38 -5.47 3.50
C ALA A 5 -4.64 -5.53 2.65
N ILE A 6 -5.74 -6.00 3.24
CA ILE A 6 -6.99 -6.26 2.53
C ILE A 6 -8.12 -5.50 3.22
N ASP A 7 -8.89 -4.74 2.44
CA ASP A 7 -10.18 -4.22 2.83
C ASP A 7 -11.29 -5.07 2.21
N PRO A 8 -11.87 -6.02 2.95
CA PRO A 8 -12.92 -6.88 2.43
C PRO A 8 -14.28 -6.17 2.32
N LEU A 9 -14.47 -5.02 2.99
CA LEU A 9 -15.74 -4.30 2.98
C LEU A 9 -15.97 -3.61 1.64
N VAL A 10 -14.90 -3.10 1.03
CA VAL A 10 -14.94 -2.43 -0.28
C VAL A 10 -14.32 -3.25 -1.41
N GLY A 11 -13.68 -4.38 -1.09
CA GLY A 11 -13.16 -5.31 -2.09
C GLY A 11 -11.81 -4.91 -2.67
N TYR A 12 -10.91 -4.34 -1.84
CA TYR A 12 -9.57 -3.94 -2.27
C TYR A 12 -8.45 -4.69 -1.55
N LEU A 13 -7.36 -4.92 -2.27
CA LEU A 13 -6.07 -5.32 -1.73
C LEU A 13 -5.07 -4.21 -2.00
N PHE A 14 -4.34 -3.83 -0.97
CA PHE A 14 -3.23 -2.88 -1.02
C PHE A 14 -1.91 -3.63 -0.88
N TYR A 15 -0.90 -3.22 -1.65
CA TYR A 15 0.39 -3.89 -1.65
C TYR A 15 1.55 -2.90 -1.78
N SER A 16 2.70 -3.26 -1.23
CA SER A 16 3.95 -2.53 -1.43
C SER A 16 4.89 -3.26 -2.39
N ASP A 17 5.53 -2.51 -3.28
CA ASP A 17 6.55 -3.01 -4.22
C ASP A 17 7.89 -2.31 -4.00
N TRP A 18 8.99 -3.06 -4.14
CA TRP A 18 10.36 -2.57 -4.00
C TRP A 18 11.08 -2.42 -5.33
N GLY A 19 10.68 -3.16 -6.38
CA GLY A 19 11.36 -3.12 -7.68
C GLY A 19 11.20 -1.74 -8.34
N GLN A 20 9.97 -1.24 -8.33
CA GLN A 20 9.65 0.18 -8.51
C GLN A 20 8.96 0.62 -7.23
N PRO A 21 9.62 1.35 -6.31
CA PRO A 21 9.02 1.72 -5.03
C PRO A 21 7.64 2.37 -5.21
N HIS A 22 6.59 1.70 -4.75
CA HIS A 22 5.22 2.23 -4.75
C HIS A 22 4.34 1.46 -3.77
N ILE A 23 3.21 2.07 -3.43
CA ILE A 23 2.05 1.38 -2.89
C ILE A 23 0.99 1.32 -3.99
N GLY A 24 0.49 0.11 -4.24
CA GLY A 24 -0.54 -0.15 -5.22
C GLY A 24 -1.82 -0.67 -4.58
N ARG A 25 -2.88 -0.63 -5.38
CA ARG A 25 -4.20 -1.20 -5.08
C ARG A 25 -4.64 -2.09 -6.23
N ILE A 26 -5.27 -3.21 -5.89
CA ILE A 26 -6.00 -4.08 -6.81
C ILE A 26 -7.39 -4.36 -6.26
N ASN A 27 -8.32 -4.73 -7.14
CA ASN A 27 -9.57 -5.35 -6.72
C ASN A 27 -9.29 -6.78 -6.20
N LEU A 28 -10.12 -7.29 -5.29
CA LEU A 28 -9.97 -8.65 -4.75
C LEU A 28 -10.18 -9.76 -5.80
N ASP A 29 -10.79 -9.44 -6.94
CA ASP A 29 -10.87 -10.34 -8.11
C ASP A 29 -9.57 -10.37 -8.94
N GLY A 30 -8.54 -9.63 -8.54
CA GLY A 30 -7.26 -9.52 -9.23
C GLY A 30 -7.24 -8.53 -10.39
N SER A 31 -8.31 -7.76 -10.61
CA SER A 31 -8.37 -6.73 -11.64
C SER A 31 -7.89 -5.35 -11.13
N ASN A 32 -7.77 -4.40 -12.07
CA ASN A 32 -7.59 -2.98 -11.79
C ASN A 32 -6.36 -2.61 -10.94
N PHE A 33 -5.17 -2.92 -11.46
CA PHE A 33 -3.90 -2.53 -10.86
C PHE A 33 -3.70 -1.02 -10.97
N VAL A 34 -3.63 -0.33 -9.83
CA VAL A 34 -3.41 1.11 -9.75
C VAL A 34 -2.31 1.43 -8.76
N LYS A 35 -1.34 2.25 -9.18
CA LYS A 35 -0.36 2.86 -8.27
C LYS A 35 -1.04 4.04 -7.56
N ILE A 36 -1.16 3.95 -6.24
CA ILE A 36 -1.83 5.00 -5.43
C ILE A 36 -0.83 5.93 -4.74
N ILE A 37 0.38 5.44 -4.48
CA ILE A 37 1.51 6.25 -3.97
C ILE A 37 2.74 5.85 -4.76
N SER A 38 3.38 6.80 -5.44
CA SER A 38 4.58 6.59 -6.26
C SER A 38 5.65 7.67 -6.09
N THR A 39 5.37 8.70 -5.29
CA THR A 39 6.29 9.81 -4.96
C THR A 39 6.73 9.69 -3.52
N ASP A 40 7.93 10.16 -3.20
CA ASP A 40 8.50 10.19 -1.84
C ASP A 40 8.42 8.82 -1.13
N ILE A 41 8.62 7.76 -1.91
CA ILE A 41 8.67 6.38 -1.45
C ILE A 41 9.92 5.71 -2.02
N ALA A 42 10.72 5.12 -1.16
CA ALA A 42 12.03 4.58 -1.49
C ALA A 42 12.26 3.19 -0.87
N GLY A 43 11.54 2.82 0.19
CA GLY A 43 11.67 1.50 0.82
C GLY A 43 10.50 1.12 1.72
N PRO A 44 9.33 0.78 1.17
CA PRO A 44 8.15 0.46 1.98
C PRO A 44 8.30 -0.87 2.74
N LEU A 45 8.50 -0.79 4.06
CA LEU A 45 8.74 -1.91 4.98
C LEU A 45 7.50 -2.39 5.74
N GLY A 46 6.37 -1.72 5.61
CA GLY A 46 5.15 -2.09 6.32
C GLY A 46 3.99 -1.35 5.73
N LEU A 47 2.82 -1.99 5.74
CA LEU A 47 1.58 -1.42 5.25
C LEU A 47 0.42 -1.99 6.08
N THR A 48 -0.44 -1.10 6.57
CA THR A 48 -1.70 -1.45 7.24
C THR A 48 -2.79 -0.48 6.81
N ILE A 49 -4.04 -0.83 7.06
CA ILE A 49 -5.20 -0.02 6.74
C ILE A 49 -6.12 0.08 7.94
N ASP A 50 -6.73 1.25 8.11
CA ASP A 50 -7.85 1.47 9.00
C ASP A 50 -9.14 1.40 8.20
N LEU A 51 -9.92 0.34 8.45
CA LEU A 51 -11.19 0.04 7.76
C LEU A 51 -12.32 1.01 8.13
N ILE A 52 -12.21 1.70 9.26
CA ILE A 52 -13.24 2.64 9.72
C ILE A 52 -13.01 4.00 9.08
N THR A 53 -11.74 4.45 9.03
CA THR A 53 -11.38 5.77 8.52
C THR A 53 -10.93 5.79 7.06
N ASN A 54 -10.86 4.62 6.40
CA ASN A 54 -10.37 4.45 5.03
C ASN A 54 -8.97 5.05 4.82
N ARG A 55 -8.08 4.86 5.81
CA ARG A 55 -6.70 5.36 5.77
C ARG A 55 -5.71 4.21 5.59
N ILE A 56 -4.67 4.48 4.81
CA ILE A 56 -3.55 3.57 4.61
C ILE A 56 -2.36 4.16 5.35
N PHE A 57 -1.70 3.35 6.16
CA PHE A 57 -0.48 3.71 6.87
C PHE A 57 0.65 2.82 6.37
N TRP A 58 1.83 3.42 6.16
CA TRP A 58 3.01 2.68 5.73
C TRP A 58 4.27 3.20 6.41
N ILE A 59 5.31 2.38 6.38
CA ILE A 59 6.63 2.74 6.91
C ILE A 59 7.61 2.73 5.75
N ASP A 60 8.36 3.81 5.57
CA ASP A 60 9.46 3.87 4.62
C ASP A 60 10.82 3.81 5.33
N ARG A 61 11.62 2.78 5.03
CA ARG A 61 12.94 2.54 5.62
C ARG A 61 13.96 3.63 5.27
N ARG A 62 13.86 4.21 4.08
CA ARG A 62 14.88 5.11 3.53
C ARG A 62 14.61 6.58 3.89
N LEU A 63 13.38 6.93 4.28
CA LEU A 63 13.00 8.31 4.61
C LEU A 63 12.93 8.64 6.12
N GLN A 64 13.08 7.68 7.04
CA GLN A 64 12.95 7.90 8.50
C GLN A 64 11.75 8.82 8.87
N ARG A 65 10.60 8.68 8.20
CA ARG A 65 9.39 9.49 8.46
C ARG A 65 8.15 8.60 8.59
N LEU A 66 7.28 8.96 9.53
CA LEU A 66 5.93 8.40 9.68
C LEU A 66 4.95 9.43 9.12
N GLU A 67 4.08 9.04 8.19
CA GLU A 67 2.99 9.85 7.60
C GLU A 67 1.65 9.13 7.68
#